data_AF-A0A3C0BML3-F1
#
_entry.id   AF-A0A3C0BML3-F1
#
_cell.length_a   1.000
_cell.length_b   1.000
_cell.length_c   1.000
_cell.angle_alpha   90.00
_cell.angle_beta   90.00
_cell.angle_gamma   90.00
#
_symmetry.space_group_name_H-M   'P 1'
#
loop_
_entity.id
_entity.type
_entity.pdbx_description
1 polymer ?
#
loop_
_entity_poly.entity_id
_entity_poly.type
_entity_poly.pdbx_seq_one_letter_code
_entity_poly.pdbx_strand_id
1 'polypeptide(L)'
;YWAVKAQNGNEEDIQRCIGCLYCMESYEKGLINGKPVECTVTPRTCRERLTPLTPPKDGRRRKIVIIGAGPAGLTAARELAARDFDVTVLEKESAPGGQ
;
A
#
# COMPACT_ATOMS: atom_id res chain seq x y z
N TYR A 1 -9.53 -4.11 -7.63
CA TYR A 1 -9.97 -3.57 -8.95
C TYR A 1 -9.07 -4.05 -10.09
N TRP A 2 -8.58 -5.29 -10.06
CA TRP A 2 -7.65 -5.76 -11.11
C TRP A 2 -8.36 -6.00 -12.45
N ALA A 3 -9.60 -6.50 -12.44
CA ALA A 3 -10.37 -6.76 -13.66
C ALA A 3 -10.61 -5.51 -14.50
N VAL A 4 -11.00 -4.40 -13.85
CA VAL A 4 -11.18 -3.09 -14.53
C VAL A 4 -9.86 -2.57 -15.09
N LYS A 5 -8.75 -2.70 -14.34
CA LYS A 5 -7.42 -2.29 -14.80
C LYS A 5 -6.99 -3.08 -16.04
N ALA A 6 -7.18 -4.41 -16.02
CA ALA A 6 -6.88 -5.27 -17.16
C ALA A 6 -7.74 -4.94 -18.40
N GLN A 7 -9.04 -4.74 -18.22
CA GLN A 7 -9.94 -4.36 -19.32
C GLN A 7 -9.55 -3.03 -19.99
N ASN A 8 -9.00 -2.09 -19.21
CA ASN A 8 -8.57 -0.79 -19.72
C ASN A 8 -7.14 -0.77 -20.27
N GLY A 9 -6.41 -1.89 -20.23
CA GLY A 9 -5.02 -1.97 -20.67
C GLY A 9 -3.99 -1.42 -19.66
N ASN A 10 -4.41 -1.09 -18.43
CA ASN A 10 -3.54 -0.57 -17.37
C ASN A 10 -2.97 -1.72 -16.52
N GLU A 11 -2.29 -2.66 -17.16
CA GLU A 11 -1.80 -3.86 -16.49
C GLU A 11 -0.70 -3.58 -15.46
N GLU A 12 0.11 -2.54 -15.71
CA GLU A 12 1.17 -2.05 -14.84
C GLU A 12 0.65 -1.54 -13.49
N ASP A 13 -0.59 -1.07 -13.43
CA ASP A 13 -1.23 -0.60 -12.20
C ASP A 13 -1.77 -1.76 -11.35
N ILE A 14 -1.76 -2.99 -11.85
CA ILE A 14 -2.31 -4.14 -11.11
C ILE A 14 -1.38 -4.49 -9.96
N GLN A 15 -1.87 -4.32 -8.73
CA GLN A 15 -1.21 -4.80 -7.53
C GLN A 15 -1.34 -6.33 -7.45
N ARG A 16 -0.28 -7.02 -7.88
CA ARG A 16 -0.25 -8.49 -8.00
C ARG A 16 -0.07 -9.16 -6.63
N CYS A 17 -0.76 -10.29 -6.44
CA CYS A 17 -0.51 -11.16 -5.30
C CYS A 17 0.89 -11.79 -5.43
N ILE A 18 1.63 -11.85 -4.33
CA ILE A 18 2.97 -12.45 -4.27
C ILE A 18 2.97 -13.87 -3.69
N GLY A 19 1.80 -14.45 -3.40
CA GLY A 19 1.69 -15.82 -2.90
C GLY A 19 2.25 -16.05 -1.49
N CYS A 20 2.44 -15.00 -0.69
CA CYS A 20 3.05 -15.11 0.65
C CYS A 20 2.20 -15.82 1.72
N LEU A 21 0.92 -16.10 1.44
CA LEU A 21 -0.03 -16.75 2.36
C LEU A 21 -0.28 -16.04 3.71
N TYR A 22 0.22 -14.81 3.89
CA TYR A 22 -0.01 -14.03 5.12
C TYR A 22 -1.50 -13.75 5.41
N CYS A 23 -2.35 -13.72 4.39
CA CYS A 23 -3.80 -13.64 4.58
C CYS A 23 -4.38 -14.87 5.29
N MET A 24 -3.84 -16.06 5.04
CA MET A 24 -4.25 -17.28 5.74
C MET A 24 -3.69 -17.30 7.15
N GLU A 25 -2.41 -16.94 7.31
CA GLU A 25 -1.78 -16.86 8.63
C GLU A 25 -2.47 -15.84 9.56
N SER A 26 -2.78 -14.65 9.05
CA SER A 26 -3.48 -13.61 9.81
C SER A 26 -4.93 -14.00 10.12
N TYR A 27 -5.59 -14.73 9.23
CA TYR A 27 -6.91 -15.31 9.50
C TYR A 27 -6.86 -16.28 10.69
N GLU A 28 -5.96 -17.26 10.65
CA GLU A 28 -5.82 -18.28 11.71
C GLU A 28 -5.49 -17.64 13.07
N LYS A 29 -4.55 -16.68 13.09
CA LYS A 29 -4.16 -15.94 14.31
C LYS A 29 -5.25 -14.98 14.81
N GLY A 30 -6.05 -14.44 13.88
CA GLY A 30 -7.03 -13.39 14.15
C GLY A 30 -8.39 -13.91 14.60
N LEU A 31 -8.76 -15.14 14.22
CA LEU A 31 -10.10 -15.70 14.38
C LEU A 31 -10.60 -15.69 15.84
N ILE A 32 -9.75 -16.12 16.78
CA ILE A 32 -10.11 -16.18 18.21
C ILE A 32 -10.25 -14.78 18.83
N ASN A 33 -9.59 -13.78 18.25
CA ASN A 33 -9.52 -12.43 18.78
C ASN A 33 -10.38 -11.42 18.02
N GLY A 34 -11.21 -11.88 17.07
CA GLY A 34 -12.03 -11.03 16.22
C GLY A 34 -11.24 -10.03 15.36
N LYS A 35 -9.97 -10.33 15.06
CA LYS A 35 -9.13 -9.45 14.24
C LYS A 35 -9.38 -9.69 12.75
N PRO A 36 -9.43 -8.63 11.92
CA PRO A 36 -9.62 -8.77 10.48
C PRO A 36 -8.40 -9.40 9.80
N VAL A 37 -8.63 -10.03 8.66
CA VAL A 37 -7.57 -10.56 7.77
C VAL A 37 -6.66 -9.43 7.28
N GLU A 38 -5.39 -9.75 7.09
CA GLU A 38 -4.37 -8.81 6.63
C GLU A 38 -3.74 -9.29 5.32
N CYS A 39 -3.22 -8.37 4.53
CA CYS A 39 -2.56 -8.69 3.27
C CYS A 39 -1.28 -7.86 3.12
N THR A 40 -0.16 -8.53 2.83
CA THR A 40 1.16 -7.90 2.69
C THR A 40 1.19 -6.84 1.61
N VAL A 41 0.54 -7.09 0.47
CA VAL A 41 0.54 -6.14 -0.67
C VAL A 41 -0.62 -5.17 -0.62
N THR A 42 -1.72 -5.51 0.07
CA THR A 42 -2.94 -4.69 0.13
C THR A 42 -3.31 -4.34 1.58
N PRO A 43 -2.67 -3.32 2.19
CA PRO A 43 -2.97 -2.91 3.57
C PRO A 43 -4.44 -2.51 3.82
N ARG A 44 -5.17 -2.17 2.74
CA ARG A 44 -6.60 -1.84 2.76
C ARG A 44 -7.52 -3.05 3.03
N THR A 45 -7.04 -4.28 2.85
CA THR A 45 -7.85 -5.50 3.04
C THR A 45 -8.52 -5.51 4.41
N CYS A 46 -9.85 -5.69 4.43
CA CYS A 46 -10.69 -5.69 5.62
C CYS A 46 -10.66 -4.39 6.45
N ARG A 47 -10.16 -3.29 5.88
CA ARG A 47 -10.09 -1.94 6.47
C ARG A 47 -10.69 -0.88 5.55
N GLU A 48 -11.59 -1.30 4.67
CA GLU A 48 -12.15 -0.51 3.57
C GLU A 48 -12.88 0.75 4.06
N ARG A 49 -13.49 0.67 5.24
CA ARG A 49 -14.19 1.79 5.89
C ARG A 49 -13.23 2.81 6.50
N LEU A 50 -12.05 2.37 6.94
CA LEU A 50 -11.04 3.23 7.55
C LEU A 50 -10.09 3.84 6.51
N THR A 51 -9.88 3.13 5.40
CA THR A 51 -8.98 3.53 4.32
C THR A 51 -9.79 3.64 3.03
N PRO A 52 -10.22 4.86 2.64
CA PRO A 52 -11.01 5.05 1.42
C PRO A 52 -10.21 4.63 0.20
N LEU A 53 -10.90 4.15 -0.85
CA LEU A 53 -10.25 3.75 -2.09
C LEU A 53 -9.50 4.92 -2.74
N THR A 54 -10.13 6.10 -2.67
CA THR A 54 -9.57 7.36 -3.17
C THR A 54 -9.29 8.24 -1.96
N PRO A 55 -8.02 8.40 -1.57
CA PRO A 55 -7.65 9.29 -0.48
C PRO A 55 -8.06 10.74 -0.77
N PRO A 56 -8.39 11.55 0.26
CA PRO A 56 -8.66 12.96 0.07
C PRO A 56 -7.40 13.69 -0.40
N LYS A 57 -7.54 14.66 -1.30
CA LYS A 57 -6.44 15.53 -1.75
C LYS A 57 -6.24 16.70 -0.78
N ASP A 58 -5.75 16.40 0.42
CA ASP A 58 -5.60 17.34 1.54
C ASP A 58 -4.14 17.73 1.83
N GLY A 59 -3.20 17.24 1.03
CA GLY A 59 -1.77 17.51 1.15
C GLY A 59 -1.38 18.95 0.85
N ARG A 60 -2.04 19.59 -0.13
CA ARG A 60 -1.79 20.98 -0.55
C ARG A 60 -0.32 21.22 -0.91
N ARG A 61 0.32 20.25 -1.57
CA ARG A 61 1.74 20.27 -1.95
C ARG A 61 2.70 20.48 -0.76
N ARG A 62 2.28 20.19 0.47
CA ARG A 62 3.18 20.21 1.63
C ARG A 62 4.29 19.18 1.41
N LYS A 63 5.52 19.61 1.67
CA LYS A 63 6.71 18.79 1.46
C LYS A 63 6.87 17.76 2.56
N ILE A 64 7.09 16.51 2.19
CA ILE A 64 7.37 15.39 3.08
C ILE A 64 8.64 14.69 2.60
N VAL A 65 9.54 14.39 3.52
CA VAL A 65 10.71 13.55 3.27
C VAL A 65 10.51 12.23 4.00
N ILE A 66 10.66 11.13 3.27
CA ILE A 66 10.62 9.76 3.77
C ILE A 66 12.04 9.19 3.69
N ILE A 67 12.57 8.70 4.80
CA ILE A 67 13.88 8.05 4.85
C ILE A 67 13.67 6.53 4.84
N GLY A 68 14.12 5.88 3.78
CA GLY A 68 13.99 4.45 3.50
C GLY A 68 12.97 4.15 2.42
N ALA A 69 13.39 3.42 1.38
CA ALA A 69 12.57 2.91 0.27
C ALA A 69 12.29 1.41 0.40
N GLY A 70 12.13 0.91 1.63
CA GLY A 70 11.53 -0.39 1.91
C GLY A 70 10.00 -0.41 1.73
N PRO A 71 9.32 -1.55 1.97
CA PRO A 71 7.88 -1.67 1.74
C PRO A 71 7.05 -0.66 2.55
N ALA A 72 7.47 -0.38 3.79
CA ALA A 72 6.82 0.63 4.63
C ALA A 72 6.95 2.05 4.04
N GLY A 73 8.16 2.45 3.66
CA GLY A 73 8.44 3.79 3.11
C GLY A 73 7.76 4.01 1.77
N LEU A 74 7.83 3.04 0.85
CA LEU A 74 7.17 3.13 -0.45
C LEU A 74 5.64 3.12 -0.35
N THR A 75 5.08 2.34 0.58
CA THR A 75 3.63 2.37 0.83
C THR A 75 3.21 3.74 1.36
N ALA A 76 3.93 4.29 2.34
CA ALA A 76 3.67 5.63 2.85
C ALA A 76 3.79 6.70 1.76
N ALA A 77 4.84 6.61 0.93
CA ALA A 77 5.06 7.52 -0.19
C ALA A 77 3.89 7.50 -1.18
N ARG A 78 3.43 6.30 -1.56
CA ARG A 78 2.27 6.13 -2.47
C ARG A 78 1.01 6.78 -1.90
N GLU A 79 0.69 6.52 -0.63
CA GLU A 79 -0.53 7.05 0.00
C GLU A 79 -0.47 8.58 0.17
N LEU A 80 0.69 9.13 0.53
CA LEU A 80 0.88 10.57 0.68
C LEU A 80 0.86 11.28 -0.69
N ALA A 81 1.49 10.71 -1.71
CA ALA A 81 1.42 11.25 -3.06
C ALA A 81 -0.02 11.26 -3.60
N ALA A 82 -0.79 10.20 -3.36
CA ALA A 82 -2.21 10.14 -3.72
C ALA A 82 -3.06 11.22 -3.01
N ARG A 83 -2.61 11.69 -1.84
CA ARG A 83 -3.22 12.77 -1.06
C ARG A 83 -2.74 14.18 -1.43
N ASP A 84 -1.98 14.36 -2.52
CA ASP A 84 -1.45 15.67 -2.96
C ASP A 84 -0.34 16.25 -2.05
N PHE A 85 0.47 15.40 -1.42
CA PHE A 85 1.73 15.84 -0.79
C PHE A 85 2.88 15.83 -1.82
N ASP A 86 3.87 16.71 -1.61
CA ASP A 86 5.11 16.70 -2.39
C ASP A 86 6.13 15.80 -1.67
N VAL A 87 6.21 14.55 -2.11
CA VAL A 87 6.94 13.48 -1.41
C VAL A 87 8.31 13.27 -2.03
N THR A 88 9.35 13.34 -1.20
CA THR A 88 10.71 12.91 -1.54
C THR A 88 11.06 11.67 -0.73
N VAL A 89 11.50 10.60 -1.39
CA VAL A 89 11.99 9.38 -0.74
C VAL A 89 13.51 9.32 -0.88
N LEU A 90 14.21 9.10 0.23
CA LEU A 90 15.66 8.93 0.26
C LEU A 90 15.99 7.49 0.62
N GLU A 91 16.83 6.84 -0.18
CA GLU A 91 17.31 5.48 0.04
C GLU A 91 18.84 5.47 -0.08
N LYS A 92 19.49 4.68 0.77
CA LYS A 92 20.95 4.50 0.77
C LYS A 92 21.38 3.55 -0.35
N GLU A 93 20.60 2.51 -0.59
CA GLU A 93 20.89 1.50 -1.60
C GLU A 93 20.59 1.99 -3.03
N SER A 94 21.20 1.34 -4.03
CA SER A 94 21.04 1.72 -5.44
C SER A 94 19.66 1.39 -6.03
N ALA A 95 18.88 0.57 -5.33
CA ALA A 95 17.55 0.14 -5.74
C ALA A 95 16.55 0.21 -4.57
N PRO A 96 15.27 0.52 -4.84
CA PRO A 96 14.21 0.43 -3.85
C PRO A 96 13.87 -1.05 -3.55
N GLY A 97 13.32 -1.31 -2.37
CA GLY A 97 12.93 -2.66 -1.94
C GLY A 97 13.19 -2.90 -0.46
N GLY A 98 14.22 -2.26 0.09
CA GLY A 98 14.61 -2.43 1.49
C GLY A 98 15.45 -3.69 1.71
N GLN A 99 15.19 -4.37 2.83
CA GLN A 99 15.99 -5.45 3.41
C GLN A 99 16.25 -6.62 2.45
#